data_AF-A0A099KP36-F1
#
_entry.id   AF-A0A099KP36-F1
#
_cell.length_a   1.000
_cell.length_b   1.000
_cell.length_c   1.000
_cell.angle_alpha   90.00
_cell.angle_beta   90.00
_cell.angle_gamma   90.00
#
_symmetry.space_group_name_H-M   'P 1'
#
loop_
_entity.id
_entity.type
_entity.pdbx_description
1 polymer ?
#
loop_
_entity_poly.entity_id
_entity_poly.type
_entity_poly.pdbx_seq_one_letter_code
_entity_poly.pdbx_strand_id
1 'polypeptide(L)'
;MKNLLWLNLLILTACGSDISQSAQSQLVELPANVAQAINVAKENKDHRLMYTLGRNPVIPGFETNNFTALKKQCGIKPIHGTGDVIKSPSDKQERRVKYQFAKEYNTNIYDLCQKIEHK
;
A
#
# COMPACT_ATOMS: atom_id res chain seq x y z
N MET A 1 25.11 55.49 39.36
CA MET A 1 24.95 54.79 38.07
C MET A 1 25.84 53.56 38.14
N LYS A 2 25.27 52.41 38.54
CA LYS A 2 26.01 51.18 38.84
C LYS A 2 25.73 50.15 37.76
N ASN A 3 26.80 49.44 37.41
CA ASN A 3 27.01 48.73 36.17
C ASN A 3 26.16 47.48 35.99
N LEU A 4 25.90 47.24 34.71
CA LEU A 4 25.20 46.16 34.05
C LEU A 4 25.92 44.81 34.29
N LEU A 5 25.27 43.86 34.94
CA LEU A 5 25.72 42.47 35.06
C LEU A 5 24.85 41.60 34.14
N TRP A 6 25.41 41.23 33.00
CA TRP A 6 24.82 40.26 32.07
C TRP A 6 25.08 38.84 32.59
N LEU A 7 24.05 38.18 33.11
CA LEU A 7 24.07 36.73 33.30
C LEU A 7 23.79 36.06 31.95
N ASN A 8 24.76 35.29 31.46
CA ASN A 8 24.61 34.43 30.29
C ASN A 8 23.76 33.20 30.68
N LEU A 9 22.59 33.09 30.07
CA LEU A 9 21.69 31.94 30.16
C LEU A 9 22.16 30.89 29.15
N LEU A 10 22.73 29.78 29.63
CA LEU A 10 23.09 28.62 28.82
C LEU A 10 21.81 27.88 28.40
N ILE A 11 21.42 28.00 27.13
CA ILE A 11 20.35 27.21 26.53
C ILE A 11 20.98 26.00 25.83
N LEU A 12 20.88 24.82 26.44
CA LEU A 12 21.15 23.56 25.77
C LEU A 12 19.91 23.19 24.94
N THR A 13 19.94 23.49 23.65
CA THR A 13 19.04 22.87 22.66
C THR A 13 19.78 21.67 22.06
N ALA A 14 19.44 20.47 22.50
CA ALA A 14 19.82 19.24 21.81
C ALA A 14 18.68 18.85 20.87
N CYS A 15 18.93 18.95 19.56
CA CYS A 15 18.04 18.45 18.52
C CYS A 15 17.97 16.91 18.58
N GLY A 16 16.81 16.38 18.94
CA GLY A 16 16.44 14.99 18.67
C GLY A 16 15.60 14.93 17.41
N SER A 17 16.24 15.00 16.24
CA SER A 17 15.57 14.71 14.96
C SER A 17 15.67 13.21 14.70
N ASP A 18 14.82 12.42 15.35
CA ASP A 18 14.57 11.04 14.91
C ASP A 18 13.74 11.07 13.61
N ILE A 19 14.42 11.44 12.52
CA ILE A 19 13.96 11.14 11.17
C ILE A 19 14.40 9.72 10.88
N SER A 20 13.53 8.77 11.21
CA SER A 20 13.50 7.46 10.59
C SER A 20 12.05 7.08 10.35
N GLN A 21 11.42 7.79 9.41
CA GLN A 21 10.28 7.27 8.66
C GLN A 21 10.79 6.15 7.74
N SER A 22 11.17 5.01 8.32
CA SER A 22 11.32 3.77 7.60
C SER A 22 9.96 3.07 7.54
N ALA A 23 9.42 2.98 6.33
CA ALA A 23 8.29 2.13 5.96
C ALA A 23 6.96 2.36 6.70
N GLN A 24 6.33 3.53 6.51
CA GLN A 24 4.87 3.57 6.50
C GLN A 24 4.40 2.77 5.28
N SER A 25 4.12 1.48 5.50
CA SER A 25 3.28 0.69 4.61
C SER A 25 1.98 1.47 4.43
N GLN A 26 1.78 2.08 3.25
CA GLN A 26 0.58 2.84 2.94
C GLN A 26 -0.62 1.89 3.06
N LEU A 27 -1.36 2.04 4.16
CA LEU A 27 -2.64 1.42 4.40
C LEU A 27 -3.63 1.98 3.38
N VAL A 28 -3.75 1.35 2.21
CA VAL A 28 -4.78 1.71 1.25
C VAL A 28 -6.09 1.06 1.73
N GLU A 29 -6.92 1.84 2.41
CA GLU A 29 -8.32 1.52 2.63
C GLU A 29 -9.00 1.45 1.25
N LEU A 30 -9.58 0.30 0.91
CA LEU A 30 -10.15 0.08 -0.42
C LEU A 30 -11.40 0.96 -0.57
N PRO A 31 -11.46 1.85 -1.57
CA PRO A 31 -12.67 2.62 -1.82
C PRO A 31 -13.80 1.66 -2.19
N ALA A 32 -15.02 1.92 -1.74
CA ALA A 32 -16.17 1.05 -2.02
C ALA A 32 -16.50 0.88 -3.52
N ASN A 33 -15.87 1.68 -4.40
CA ASN A 33 -16.05 1.65 -5.85
C ASN A 33 -14.74 1.34 -6.60
N VAL A 34 -14.68 0.18 -7.27
CA VAL A 34 -13.52 -0.28 -8.06
C VAL A 34 -13.16 0.70 -9.19
N ALA A 35 -14.14 1.29 -9.87
CA ALA A 35 -13.89 2.20 -10.99
C ALA A 35 -13.16 3.48 -10.53
N GLN A 36 -13.53 4.01 -9.37
CA GLN A 36 -12.83 5.14 -8.77
C GLN A 36 -11.37 4.78 -8.44
N ALA A 37 -11.13 3.60 -7.86
CA ALA A 37 -9.78 3.14 -7.55
C ALA A 37 -8.91 2.99 -8.80
N ILE A 38 -9.49 2.50 -9.90
CA ILE A 38 -8.81 2.39 -11.19
C ILE A 38 -8.44 3.78 -11.73
N ASN A 39 -9.35 4.76 -11.63
CA ASN A 39 -9.07 6.13 -12.09
C ASN A 39 -7.95 6.79 -11.27
N VAL A 40 -8.00 6.67 -9.95
CA VAL A 40 -6.93 7.16 -9.06
C VAL A 40 -5.60 6.48 -9.39
N ALA A 41 -5.60 5.17 -9.65
CA ALA A 41 -4.41 4.44 -10.04
C ALA A 41 -3.82 4.92 -11.38
N LYS A 42 -4.68 5.23 -12.37
CA LYS A 42 -4.28 5.82 -13.65
C LYS A 42 -3.65 7.20 -13.47
N GLU A 43 -4.29 8.08 -12.69
CA GLU A 43 -3.81 9.44 -12.40
C GLU A 43 -2.44 9.41 -11.72
N ASN A 44 -2.27 8.50 -10.76
CA ASN A 44 -1.04 8.34 -10.02
C ASN A 44 0.01 7.46 -10.70
N LYS A 45 -0.29 6.91 -11.89
CA LYS A 45 0.56 5.92 -12.59
C LYS A 45 0.93 4.72 -11.71
N ASP A 46 0.09 4.34 -10.75
CA ASP A 46 0.29 3.16 -9.89
C ASP A 46 -0.33 1.93 -10.55
N HIS A 47 0.47 1.20 -11.32
CA HIS A 47 0.04 -0.01 -12.05
C HIS A 47 0.31 -1.31 -11.29
N ARG A 48 0.58 -1.24 -9.98
CA ARG A 48 0.84 -2.42 -9.16
C ARG A 48 -0.42 -3.23 -8.93
N LEU A 49 -0.31 -4.55 -9.08
CA LEU A 49 -1.40 -5.48 -8.83
C LEU A 49 -1.59 -5.74 -7.33
N MET A 50 -2.84 -5.89 -6.92
CA MET A 50 -3.20 -6.25 -5.55
C MET A 50 -3.00 -7.75 -5.31
N TYR A 51 -2.44 -8.11 -4.15
CA TYR A 51 -2.28 -9.52 -3.74
C TYR A 51 -2.77 -9.78 -2.32
N THR A 52 -3.22 -10.99 -2.04
CA THR A 52 -3.68 -11.39 -0.71
C THR A 52 -2.52 -11.71 0.21
N LEU A 53 -2.64 -11.35 1.48
CA LEU A 53 -1.74 -11.79 2.55
C LEU A 53 -2.07 -13.24 2.97
N GLY A 54 -1.13 -13.94 3.61
CA GLY A 54 -1.29 -15.30 4.10
C GLY A 54 -0.20 -16.24 3.60
N ARG A 55 -0.29 -17.53 3.96
CA ARG A 55 0.75 -18.54 3.62
C ARG A 55 0.97 -18.70 2.12
N ASN A 56 -0.10 -18.62 1.34
CA ASN A 56 -0.06 -18.75 -0.12
C ASN A 56 -0.63 -17.46 -0.73
N PRO A 57 0.19 -16.41 -0.90
CA PRO A 57 -0.26 -15.17 -1.49
C PRO A 57 -0.66 -15.41 -2.96
N VAL A 58 -1.81 -14.89 -3.34
CA VAL A 58 -2.29 -14.93 -4.71
C VAL A 58 -2.57 -13.52 -5.20
N ILE A 59 -2.47 -13.31 -6.51
CA ILE A 59 -2.96 -12.11 -7.19
C ILE A 59 -4.36 -12.46 -7.70
N PRO A 60 -5.45 -11.95 -7.08
CA PRO A 60 -6.80 -12.28 -7.52
C PRO A 60 -7.01 -11.95 -9.00
N GLY A 61 -7.63 -12.88 -9.75
CA GLY A 61 -7.78 -12.81 -11.20
C GLY A 61 -6.62 -13.39 -12.01
N PHE A 62 -5.52 -13.77 -11.36
CA PHE A 62 -4.31 -14.30 -11.97
C PHE A 62 -3.75 -15.49 -11.18
N GLU A 63 -4.63 -16.32 -10.62
CA GLU A 63 -4.28 -17.40 -9.68
C GLU A 63 -3.40 -18.49 -10.33
N THR A 64 -3.56 -18.71 -11.63
CA THR A 64 -2.77 -19.68 -12.41
C THR A 64 -1.47 -19.10 -12.96
N ASN A 65 -1.25 -17.78 -12.84
CA ASN A 65 -0.07 -17.11 -13.36
C ASN A 65 1.10 -17.22 -12.38
N ASN A 66 2.32 -17.09 -12.90
CA ASN A 66 3.50 -17.07 -12.06
C ASN A 66 3.55 -15.77 -11.24
N PHE A 67 3.38 -15.88 -9.93
CA PHE A 67 3.36 -14.75 -8.99
C PHE A 67 4.62 -13.87 -9.10
N THR A 68 5.81 -14.50 -9.15
CA THR A 68 7.10 -13.79 -9.23
C THR A 68 7.24 -13.05 -10.56
N ALA A 69 6.77 -13.64 -11.66
CA ALA A 69 6.77 -12.98 -12.96
C ALA A 69 5.88 -11.73 -12.96
N LEU A 70 4.64 -11.85 -12.46
CA LEU A 70 3.72 -10.70 -12.36
C LEU A 70 4.25 -9.62 -11.42
N LYS A 71 4.87 -10.01 -10.30
CA LYS A 71 5.54 -9.07 -9.40
C LYS A 71 6.66 -8.31 -10.09
N LYS A 72 7.48 -9.00 -10.90
CA LYS A 72 8.58 -8.36 -11.64
C LYS A 72 8.04 -7.42 -12.72
N GLN A 73 6.99 -7.83 -13.42
CA GLN A 73 6.43 -7.09 -14.56
C GLN A 73 5.63 -5.86 -14.13
N CYS A 74 4.71 -6.00 -13.17
CA CYS A 74 3.76 -4.92 -12.83
C CYS A 74 4.00 -4.33 -11.44
N GLY A 75 4.84 -4.95 -10.62
CA GLY A 75 4.87 -4.68 -9.19
C GLY A 75 3.58 -5.15 -8.50
N ILE A 76 3.61 -5.19 -7.16
CA ILE A 76 2.48 -5.63 -6.36
C ILE A 76 2.28 -4.78 -5.10
N LYS A 77 1.05 -4.75 -4.58
CA LYS A 77 0.68 -4.14 -3.30
C LYS A 77 -0.25 -5.03 -2.48
N PRO A 78 -0.08 -5.12 -1.16
CA PRO A 78 -0.86 -6.03 -0.32
C PRO A 78 -2.30 -5.55 -0.13
N ILE A 79 -3.22 -6.50 0.02
CA ILE A 79 -4.59 -6.24 0.46
C ILE A 79 -4.68 -6.47 1.97
N HIS A 80 -4.81 -5.41 2.75
CA HIS A 80 -4.91 -5.53 4.20
C HIS A 80 -6.16 -6.32 4.65
N GLY A 81 -6.03 -7.08 5.74
CA GLY A 81 -7.13 -7.92 6.26
C GLY A 81 -7.41 -9.19 5.45
N THR A 82 -6.48 -9.62 4.59
CA THR A 82 -6.59 -10.90 3.86
C THR A 82 -5.70 -12.01 4.41
N GLY A 83 -5.03 -11.79 5.54
CA GLY A 83 -4.10 -12.74 6.17
C GLY A 83 -4.73 -14.04 6.69
N ASP A 84 -3.94 -14.86 7.38
CA ASP A 84 -4.36 -16.20 7.80
C ASP A 84 -5.37 -16.22 8.95
N VAL A 85 -5.54 -15.10 9.67
CA VAL A 85 -6.40 -15.02 10.85
C VAL A 85 -7.81 -14.60 10.45
N ILE A 86 -8.79 -15.48 10.70
CA ILE A 86 -10.23 -15.22 10.55
C ILE A 86 -10.87 -15.52 11.90
N LYS A 87 -11.44 -14.49 12.56
CA LYS A 87 -12.01 -14.61 13.91
C LYS A 87 -13.54 -14.68 13.88
N SER A 88 -14.17 -14.20 12.81
CA SER A 88 -15.63 -14.13 12.71
C SER A 88 -16.16 -14.44 11.30
N PRO A 89 -17.46 -14.76 11.16
CA PRO A 89 -18.13 -14.81 9.86
C PRO A 89 -18.06 -13.49 9.08
N SER A 90 -18.02 -12.35 9.79
CA SER A 90 -17.88 -11.02 9.18
C SER A 90 -16.51 -10.88 8.52
N ASP A 91 -15.43 -11.30 9.19
CA ASP A 91 -14.07 -11.26 8.63
C ASP A 91 -13.97 -12.10 7.35
N LYS A 92 -14.64 -13.26 7.35
CA LYS A 92 -14.71 -14.13 6.17
C LYS A 92 -15.44 -13.44 5.01
N GLN A 93 -16.52 -12.73 5.30
CA GLN A 93 -17.26 -11.96 4.29
C GLN A 93 -16.44 -10.79 3.77
N GLU A 94 -15.81 -10.02 4.66
CA GLU A 94 -14.93 -8.91 4.30
C GLU A 94 -13.80 -9.38 3.40
N ARG A 95 -13.15 -10.50 3.72
CA ARG A 95 -12.11 -11.11 2.88
C ARG A 95 -12.64 -11.45 1.48
N ARG A 96 -13.86 -11.97 1.35
CA ARG A 96 -14.49 -12.24 0.04
C ARG A 96 -14.72 -10.96 -0.75
N VAL A 97 -15.24 -9.92 -0.11
CA VAL A 97 -15.47 -8.61 -0.75
C VAL A 97 -14.16 -8.02 -1.25
N LYS A 98 -13.12 -8.03 -0.41
CA LYS A 98 -11.78 -7.56 -0.78
C LYS A 98 -11.17 -8.36 -1.93
N TYR A 99 -11.38 -9.68 -1.93
CA TYR A 99 -10.92 -10.54 -3.02
C TYR A 99 -11.59 -10.17 -4.34
N GLN A 100 -12.92 -10.02 -4.34
CA GLN A 100 -13.67 -9.68 -5.54
C GLN A 100 -13.30 -8.30 -6.07
N PHE A 101 -13.18 -7.31 -5.18
CA PHE A 101 -12.66 -5.99 -5.52
C PHE A 101 -11.29 -6.09 -6.20
N ALA A 102 -10.35 -6.81 -5.58
CA ALA A 102 -8.99 -6.92 -6.10
C ALA A 102 -8.94 -7.64 -7.45
N LYS A 103 -9.81 -8.64 -7.66
CA LYS A 103 -9.92 -9.33 -8.94
C LYS A 103 -10.30 -8.36 -10.06
N GLU A 104 -11.36 -7.59 -9.86
CA GLU A 104 -11.82 -6.60 -10.85
C GLU A 104 -10.79 -5.49 -11.09
N TYR A 105 -10.19 -4.98 -10.00
CA TYR A 105 -9.12 -3.99 -10.07
C TYR A 105 -7.91 -4.51 -10.88
N ASN A 106 -7.42 -5.70 -10.54
CA ASN A 106 -6.23 -6.29 -11.15
C ASN A 106 -6.41 -6.53 -12.64
N THR A 107 -7.57 -7.06 -13.07
CA THR A 107 -7.82 -7.28 -14.50
C THR A 107 -7.70 -5.98 -15.31
N ASN A 108 -8.24 -4.87 -14.78
CA ASN A 108 -8.18 -3.58 -15.47
C ASN A 108 -6.79 -2.92 -15.41
N ILE A 109 -6.08 -3.05 -14.30
CA ILE A 109 -4.74 -2.48 -14.13
C ILE A 109 -3.69 -3.25 -14.93
N TYR A 110 -3.87 -4.55 -15.08
CA TYR A 110 -2.94 -5.39 -15.84
C TYR A 110 -2.80 -4.94 -17.30
N ASP A 111 -3.92 -4.58 -17.95
CA ASP A 111 -3.91 -4.04 -19.32
C ASP A 111 -3.10 -2.74 -19.45
N LEU A 112 -3.06 -1.93 -18.38
CA LEU A 112 -2.26 -0.70 -18.33
C LEU A 112 -0.79 -1.01 -18.11
N CYS A 113 -0.48 -1.94 -17.20
CA CYS A 113 0.87 -2.43 -16.95
C CYS A 113 1.53 -2.93 -18.25
N GLN A 114 0.83 -3.79 -19.00
CA GLN A 114 1.37 -4.35 -20.24
C GLN A 114 1.75 -3.29 -21.27
N LYS A 115 0.99 -2.18 -21.36
CA LYS A 115 1.26 -1.10 -22.32
C LYS A 115 2.51 -0.30 -22.01
N ILE A 116 3.00 -0.34 -20.78
CA ILE A 116 4.23 0.35 -20.36
C ILE A 116 5.47 -0.50 -20.65
N GLU A 117 5.39 -1.80 -20.36
CA GLU A 117 6.52 -2.72 -20.59
C GLU A 117 6.88 -2.89 -22.08
N HIS A 118 5.95 -2.57 -22.99
CA HIS A 118 6.15 -2.67 -24.44
C HIS A 118 6.47 -1.31 -25.10
N LYS A 119 6.84 -0.30 -24.33
CA LYS A 119 7.27 1.03 -24.82
C LYS A 119 8.74 1.27 -24.52
#